data_AF-A0A6S7J687-F1
#
_entry.id   AF-A0A6S7J687-F1
#
_cell.length_a   1.000
_cell.length_b   1.000
_cell.length_c   1.000
_cell.angle_alpha   90.00
_cell.angle_beta   90.00
_cell.angle_gamma   90.00
#
_symmetry.space_group_name_H-M   'P 1'
#
loop_
_entity.id
_entity.type
_entity.pdbx_description
1 polymer ?
#
loop_
_entity_poly.entity_id
_entity_poly.type
_entity_poly.pdbx_seq_one_letter_code
_entity_poly.pdbx_strand_id
1 'polypeptide(L)'
;MDVDEVQIEVQQALEEEELSLSPQELGPLSYLTGYVIRSLYQKSKNCYRSNSSWNKEVQASMSSMRQDTEANKYISSLLRGGLWSPHSWIVSIA
;
A
#
# COMPACT_ATOMS: atom_id res chain seq x y z
N MET A 1 -37.97 -18.76 19.71
CA MET A 1 -36.85 -18.17 18.96
C MET A 1 -36.46 -19.22 17.96
N ASP A 2 -36.82 -18.97 16.69
CA ASP A 2 -36.64 -19.89 15.59
C ASP A 2 -35.17 -19.95 15.20
N VAL A 3 -34.66 -21.17 15.02
CA VAL A 3 -33.24 -21.46 14.78
C VAL A 3 -32.76 -20.84 13.45
N ASP A 4 -33.71 -20.55 12.54
CA ASP A 4 -33.45 -19.96 11.22
C ASP A 4 -33.12 -18.45 11.30
N GLU A 5 -33.66 -17.68 12.26
CA GLU A 5 -33.31 -16.25 12.40
C GLU A 5 -31.87 -16.07 12.88
N VAL A 6 -31.41 -16.95 13.79
CA VAL A 6 -30.04 -16.90 14.32
C VAL A 6 -29.02 -17.30 13.26
N GLN A 7 -29.36 -18.23 12.36
CA GLN A 7 -28.47 -18.62 11.26
C GLN A 7 -28.33 -17.50 10.21
N ILE A 8 -29.41 -16.77 9.92
CA ILE A 8 -29.36 -15.66 8.97
C ILE A 8 -28.52 -14.49 9.51
N GLU A 9 -28.63 -14.16 10.80
CA GLU A 9 -27.79 -13.12 11.43
C GLU A 9 -26.30 -13.51 11.46
N VAL A 10 -25.98 -14.79 11.69
CA VAL A 10 -24.59 -15.28 11.69
C VAL A 10 -24.02 -15.31 10.27
N GLN A 11 -24.81 -15.68 9.26
CA GLN A 11 -24.39 -15.61 7.85
C GLN A 11 -24.16 -14.17 7.39
N GLN A 12 -25.02 -13.22 7.77
CA GLN A 12 -24.85 -11.80 7.43
C GLN A 12 -23.65 -11.16 8.16
N ALA A 13 -23.39 -11.53 9.41
CA ALA A 13 -22.19 -11.07 10.13
C ALA A 13 -20.88 -11.63 9.56
N LEU A 14 -20.91 -12.78 8.89
CA LEU A 14 -19.76 -13.40 8.21
C LEU A 14 -19.52 -12.85 6.80
N GLU A 15 -20.53 -12.24 6.17
CA GLU A 15 -20.40 -11.64 4.83
C GLU A 15 -20.03 -10.15 4.87
N GLU A 16 -20.27 -9.44 5.98
CA GLU A 16 -19.87 -8.03 6.18
C GLU A 16 -18.52 -7.83 6.88
N GLU A 17 -17.84 -8.91 7.29
CA GLU A 17 -16.42 -8.86 7.63
C GLU A 17 -15.61 -8.84 6.32
N GLU A 18 -15.82 -7.79 5.50
CA GLU A 18 -14.77 -7.31 4.61
C GLU A 18 -13.51 -7.27 5.47
N LEU A 19 -12.49 -8.06 5.11
CA LEU A 19 -11.17 -8.12 5.75
C LEU A 19 -10.48 -6.76 5.61
N SER A 20 -11.03 -5.76 6.29
CA SER A 20 -10.58 -4.38 6.29
C SER A 20 -9.46 -4.31 7.30
N LEU A 21 -8.27 -4.00 6.81
CA LEU A 21 -7.08 -3.90 7.64
C LEU A 21 -7.32 -2.89 8.76
N SER A 22 -6.97 -3.28 9.98
CA SER A 22 -7.01 -2.37 11.11
C SER A 22 -6.06 -1.19 10.89
N PRO A 23 -6.32 -0.02 11.49
CA PRO A 23 -5.42 1.14 11.41
C PRO A 23 -3.98 0.83 11.83
N GLN A 24 -3.79 -0.15 12.72
CA GLN A 24 -2.50 -0.62 13.18
C GLN A 24 -1.73 -1.42 12.12
N GLU A 25 -2.44 -2.12 11.22
CA GLU A 25 -1.85 -2.90 10.12
C GLU A 25 -1.51 -2.04 8.90
N LEU A 26 -2.26 -0.96 8.69
CA LEU A 26 -2.04 -0.02 7.58
C LEU A 26 -0.65 0.65 7.63
N GLY A 27 -0.10 0.89 8.82
CA GLY A 27 1.23 1.47 9.00
C GLY A 27 2.34 0.57 8.44
N PRO A 28 2.50 -0.66 8.98
CA PRO A 28 3.42 -1.66 8.44
C PRO A 28 3.20 -1.98 6.96
N LEU A 29 1.95 -2.05 6.49
CA LEU A 29 1.68 -2.28 5.08
C LEU A 29 2.15 -1.10 4.22
N SER A 30 1.88 0.13 4.64
CA SER A 30 2.42 1.33 3.99
C SER A 30 3.94 1.31 3.91
N TYR A 31 4.61 0.82 4.96
CA TYR A 31 6.06 0.69 4.99
C TYR A 31 6.55 -0.32 3.93
N LEU A 32 5.96 -1.50 3.87
CA LEU A 32 6.33 -2.55 2.91
C LEU A 32 6.07 -2.09 1.47
N THR A 33 4.89 -1.54 1.21
CA THR A 33 4.50 -0.99 -0.09
C THR A 33 5.46 0.11 -0.54
N GLY A 34 5.78 1.06 0.34
CA GLY A 34 6.75 2.11 0.08
C GLY A 34 8.16 1.58 -0.22
N TYR A 35 8.60 0.55 0.50
CA TYR A 35 9.88 -0.11 0.28
C TYR A 35 9.94 -0.78 -1.10
N VAL A 36 8.89 -1.52 -1.48
CA VAL A 36 8.83 -2.24 -2.77
C VAL A 36 8.86 -1.25 -3.94
N ILE A 37 8.01 -0.22 -3.92
CA ILE A 37 7.95 0.79 -4.99
C ILE A 37 9.31 1.47 -5.16
N ARG A 38 9.92 1.91 -4.06
CA ARG A 38 11.24 2.55 -4.09
C ARG A 38 12.30 1.61 -4.67
N SER A 39 12.30 0.34 -4.24
CA SER A 39 13.29 -0.65 -4.69
C SER A 39 13.16 -0.93 -6.18
N LEU A 40 11.93 -1.06 -6.69
CA LEU A 40 11.66 -1.22 -8.12
C LEU A 40 12.07 0.03 -8.92
N TYR A 41 11.80 1.22 -8.39
CA TYR A 41 12.23 2.48 -9.01
C TYR A 41 13.76 2.56 -9.10
N GLN A 42 14.47 2.25 -8.02
CA GLN A 42 15.94 2.24 -8.02
C GLN A 42 16.50 1.22 -9.01
N LYS A 43 15.91 0.03 -9.08
CA LYS A 43 16.28 -0.99 -10.06
C LYS A 43 16.04 -0.52 -11.50
N SER A 44 14.92 0.15 -11.76
CA SER A 44 14.60 0.74 -13.06
C SER A 44 15.57 1.87 -13.46
N LYS A 45 16.03 2.68 -12.50
CA LYS A 45 17.05 3.71 -12.74
C LYS A 45 18.43 3.15 -13.06
N ASN A 46 18.78 2.03 -12.44
CA ASN A 46 20.12 1.42 -12.56
C ASN A 46 20.22 0.36 -13.67
N CYS A 47 19.15 0.11 -14.43
CA CYS A 47 19.16 -0.86 -15.51
C CYS A 47 19.78 -0.28 -16.79
N TYR A 48 20.24 -1.15 -17.70
CA TYR A 48 20.86 -0.74 -18.97
C TYR A 48 19.89 0.04 -19.89
N ARG A 49 18.57 -0.17 -19.76
CA ARG A 49 17.53 0.56 -20.51
C ARG A 49 16.97 1.76 -19.74
N SER A 50 17.70 2.28 -18.76
CA SER A 50 17.21 3.33 -17.86
C SER A 50 16.60 4.53 -18.59
N ASN A 51 17.17 4.89 -19.74
CA ASN A 51 16.79 6.04 -20.55
C ASN A 51 15.79 5.74 -21.70
N SER A 52 15.35 4.49 -21.86
CA SER A 52 14.32 4.16 -22.86
C SER A 52 13.00 4.87 -22.53
N SER A 53 12.21 5.23 -23.54
CA SER A 53 10.90 5.90 -23.36
C SER A 53 10.00 5.11 -22.42
N TRP A 54 9.85 3.81 -22.68
CA TRP A 54 9.07 2.90 -21.86
C TRP A 54 9.55 2.87 -20.40
N ASN A 55 10.86 2.80 -20.15
CA ASN A 55 11.35 2.75 -18.77
C ASN A 55 11.19 4.10 -18.05
N LYS A 56 11.22 5.23 -18.78
CA LYS A 56 10.89 6.55 -18.20
C LYS A 56 9.42 6.63 -17.80
N GLU A 57 8.50 6.08 -18.60
CA GLU A 57 7.08 5.97 -18.24
C GLU A 57 6.91 5.12 -16.97
N VAL A 58 7.58 3.97 -16.90
CA VAL A 58 7.57 3.10 -15.71
C VAL A 58 8.12 3.81 -14.47
N GLN A 59 9.21 4.56 -14.60
CA GLN A 59 9.76 5.39 -13.51
C GLN A 59 8.77 6.49 -13.08
N ALA A 60 8.09 7.13 -14.04
CA ALA A 60 7.10 8.16 -13.75
C ALA A 60 5.89 7.57 -13.01
N SER A 61 5.37 6.42 -13.46
CA SER A 61 4.28 5.70 -12.78
C SER A 61 4.65 5.32 -11.35
N MET A 62 5.84 4.78 -11.10
CA MET A 62 6.27 4.50 -9.72
C MET A 62 6.46 5.77 -8.89
N SER A 63 6.92 6.87 -9.51
CA SER A 63 7.10 8.13 -8.80
C SER A 63 5.76 8.79 -8.42
N SER A 64 4.69 8.59 -9.19
CA SER A 64 3.36 9.12 -8.88
C SER A 64 2.63 8.32 -7.79
N MET A 65 3.15 7.15 -7.42
CA MET A 65 2.59 6.31 -6.36
C MET A 65 2.94 6.80 -4.94
N ARG A 66 3.91 7.71 -4.83
CA ARG A 66 4.34 8.26 -3.54
C ARG A 66 3.67 9.61 -3.25
N GLN A 67 3.51 9.90 -1.98
CA GLN A 67 3.09 11.18 -1.43
C GLN A 67 4.16 11.75 -0.50
N ASP A 68 3.90 12.95 0.02
CA ASP A 68 4.77 13.55 1.02
C ASP A 68 4.89 12.66 2.25
N THR A 69 6.12 12.55 2.73
CA THR A 69 6.47 11.61 3.80
C THR A 69 5.85 12.00 5.14
N GLU A 70 5.68 13.30 5.37
CA GLU A 70 5.00 13.86 6.54
C GLU A 70 3.51 13.46 6.63
N ALA A 71 2.89 13.08 5.51
CA ALA A 71 1.50 12.64 5.49
C ALA A 71 1.30 11.25 6.12
N ASN A 72 2.36 10.43 6.24
CA ASN A 72 2.29 9.10 6.86
C ASN A 72 3.05 9.06 8.18
N LYS A 73 2.30 9.16 9.29
CA LYS A 73 2.85 9.20 10.66
C LYS A 73 3.68 7.97 11.01
N TYR A 74 3.29 6.80 10.51
CA TYR A 74 4.03 5.56 10.77
C TYR A 74 5.41 5.63 10.10
N ILE A 75 5.43 5.95 8.81
CA ILE A 75 6.67 6.04 8.02
C ILE A 75 7.56 7.18 8.55
N SER A 76 7.00 8.36 8.84
CA SER A 76 7.76 9.50 9.37
C SER A 76 8.40 9.20 10.73
N SER A 77 7.71 8.47 11.61
CA SER A 77 8.26 8.07 12.91
C SER A 77 9.45 7.10 12.84
N LEU A 78 9.56 6.31 11.75
CA LEU A 78 10.61 5.31 11.55
C LEU A 78 11.83 5.83 10.78
N LEU A 79 11.74 7.03 10.21
CA LEU A 79 12.61 7.43 9.12
C LEU A 79 13.98 7.97 9.54
N ARG A 80 15.02 7.41 8.92
CA ARG A 80 16.34 8.03 8.70
C ARG A 80 16.49 8.63 7.28
N GLY A 81 15.39 9.01 6.63
CA GLY A 81 15.40 9.78 5.37
C GLY A 81 15.42 9.02 4.03
N GLY A 82 14.93 7.77 3.96
CA GLY A 82 15.01 6.96 2.73
C GLY A 82 13.71 6.39 2.16
N LEU A 83 12.73 6.02 2.99
CA LEU A 83 11.51 5.33 2.56
C LEU A 83 10.58 6.26 1.76
N TRP A 84 9.85 5.70 0.80
CA TRP A 84 8.75 6.40 0.14
C TRP A 84 7.46 6.18 0.93
N SER A 85 6.70 7.25 1.15
CA SER A 85 5.34 7.16 1.66
C SER A 85 4.39 6.89 0.47
N PRO A 86 3.75 5.71 0.36
CA PRO A 86 2.79 5.45 -0.71
C PRO A 86 1.47 6.17 -0.42
N HIS A 87 0.70 6.43 -1.48
CA HIS A 87 -0.70 6.84 -1.34
C HIS A 87 -1.56 5.73 -0.74
N SER A 88 -2.60 6.10 0.03
CA SER A 88 -3.52 5.16 0.68
C SER A 88 -4.21 4.21 -0.28
N TRP A 89 -4.58 4.68 -1.49
CA TRP A 89 -5.24 3.85 -2.51
C TRP A 89 -4.38 2.68 -3.01
N ILE A 90 -3.05 2.78 -2.90
CA ILE A 90 -2.14 1.68 -3.24
C ILE A 90 -2.05 0.69 -2.08
N VAL A 91 -2.01 1.23 -0.86
CA VAL A 91 -1.96 0.42 0.35
C VAL A 91 -3.23 -0.42 0.48
N SER A 92 -4.38 0.09 0.05
CA SER A 92 -5.66 -0.64 0.11
C SER A 92 -5.82 -1.75 -0.94
N ILE A 93 -4.95 -1.83 -1.95
CA ILE A 93 -4.98 -2.89 -2.97
C ILE A 93 -3.81 -3.89 -2.84
N ALA A 94 -2.93 -3.68 -1.87
CA ALA A 94 -1.74 -4.49 -1.61
C ALA A 94 -2.02 -5.55 -0.55
#